data_AF-A0A6P5RSS1-F1
#
_entry.id   AF-A0A6P5RSS1-F1
#
_cell.length_a   1.000
_cell.length_b   1.000
_cell.length_c   1.000
_cell.angle_alpha   90.00
_cell.angle_beta   90.00
_cell.angle_gamma   90.00
#
_symmetry.space_group_name_H-M   'P 1'
#
loop_
_entity.id
_entity.type
_entity.pdbx_description
1 polymer ?
#
loop_
_entity_poly.entity_id
_entity_poly.type
_entity_poly.pdbx_seq_one_letter_code
_entity_poly.pdbx_strand_id
1 'polypeptide(L)'
;MAAKPSVIKPIISKIYCSSSQAVLVVRRRPHVINGGGFVVTDCSQKVAFRVDGCGILGTKDEMILRDGDGDALLLIRRKGAMVEALSIYRKWKGYTLDYEGSQDQLVFCLKEPNSCLARTHAIRISTKARQNKDRDFEIKGYFPDKDCSIVDSRGNTMAQG
;
A
#
# COMPACT_ATOMS: atom_id res chain seq x y z
N MET A 1 30.17 10.81 -14.31
CA MET A 1 30.05 10.12 -13.01
C MET A 1 28.86 9.19 -13.08
N ALA A 2 29.06 7.87 -13.06
CA ALA A 2 27.94 6.92 -13.04
C ALA A 2 27.26 6.99 -11.66
N ALA A 3 25.96 7.28 -11.63
CA ALA A 3 25.18 7.25 -10.41
C ALA A 3 25.22 5.82 -9.84
N LYS A 4 25.69 5.69 -8.59
CA LYS A 4 25.66 4.41 -7.86
C LYS A 4 24.21 3.92 -7.83
N PRO A 5 23.88 2.73 -8.35
CA PRO A 5 22.52 2.23 -8.29
C PRO A 5 22.10 2.13 -6.83
N SER A 6 21.08 2.88 -6.45
CA SER A 6 20.50 2.77 -5.12
C SER A 6 19.82 1.42 -5.03
N VAL A 7 20.44 0.50 -4.29
CA VAL A 7 19.86 -0.82 -4.02
C VAL A 7 18.65 -0.61 -3.10
N ILE A 8 17.49 -0.46 -3.71
CA ILE A 8 16.20 -0.47 -3.02
C ILE A 8 16.05 -1.88 -2.46
N LYS A 9 15.99 -1.99 -1.13
CA LYS A 9 15.70 -3.28 -0.50
C LYS A 9 14.23 -3.65 -0.77
N PRO A 10 13.95 -4.91 -1.16
CA PRO A 10 12.58 -5.39 -1.31
C PRO A 10 11.83 -5.26 0.03
N ILE A 11 10.61 -4.74 -0.01
CA ILE A 11 9.75 -4.58 1.18
C ILE A 11 8.97 -5.88 1.46
N ILE A 12 8.39 -6.48 0.41
CA ILE A 12 7.61 -7.72 0.50
C ILE A 12 8.48 -8.90 0.06
N SER A 13 8.89 -8.92 -1.21
CA SER A 13 9.73 -9.98 -1.78
C SER A 13 10.45 -9.47 -3.02
N LYS A 14 11.62 -10.07 -3.34
CA LYS A 14 12.40 -9.75 -4.53
C LYS A 14 11.65 -10.07 -5.83
N ILE A 15 10.70 -11.02 -5.80
CA ILE A 15 9.93 -11.41 -6.99
C ILE A 15 9.04 -10.26 -7.50
N TYR A 16 8.71 -9.30 -6.64
CA TYR A 16 7.93 -8.11 -6.98
C TYR A 16 8.81 -6.91 -7.32
N CYS A 17 10.12 -7.11 -7.52
CA CYS A 17 11.04 -6.07 -7.94
C CYS A 17 11.39 -6.25 -9.42
N SER A 18 11.33 -5.16 -10.17
CA SER A 18 11.79 -5.08 -11.55
C SER A 18 13.03 -4.18 -11.63
N SER A 19 13.97 -4.51 -12.52
CA SER A 19 15.12 -3.65 -12.84
C SER A 19 14.74 -2.49 -13.77
N SER A 20 13.58 -2.57 -14.42
CA SER A 20 13.00 -1.54 -15.26
C SER A 20 11.68 -1.04 -14.69
N GLN A 21 11.22 0.12 -15.16
CA GLN A 21 9.91 0.66 -14.82
C GLN A 21 8.80 -0.34 -15.21
N ALA A 22 7.89 -0.61 -14.28
CA ALA A 22 6.69 -1.39 -14.52
C ALA A 22 5.48 -0.45 -14.59
N VAL A 23 4.63 -0.64 -15.60
CA VAL A 23 3.38 0.10 -15.76
C VAL A 23 2.23 -0.80 -15.38
N LEU A 24 1.37 -0.32 -14.48
CA LEU A 24 0.23 -1.05 -13.95
C LEU A 24 -1.05 -0.30 -14.23
N VAL A 25 -2.11 -1.04 -14.55
CA VAL A 25 -3.46 -0.51 -14.80
C VAL A 25 -4.39 -1.02 -13.71
N VAL A 26 -5.07 -0.10 -13.02
CA VAL A 26 -6.00 -0.44 -11.94
C VAL A 26 -7.43 -0.34 -12.45
N ARG A 27 -8.19 -1.43 -12.29
CA ARG A 27 -9.62 -1.47 -12.61
C ARG A 27 -10.42 -1.82 -11.35
N ARG A 28 -11.48 -1.05 -11.10
CA ARG A 28 -12.43 -1.33 -10.03
C ARG A 28 -13.34 -2.50 -10.43
N ARG A 29 -13.52 -3.47 -9.54
CA ARG A 29 -14.51 -4.54 -9.69
C ARG A 29 -15.88 -4.11 -9.16
N PRO A 30 -16.99 -4.60 -9.74
CA PRO A 30 -18.34 -4.30 -9.27
C PRO A 30 -18.52 -4.60 -7.78
N HIS A 31 -19.18 -3.68 -7.06
CA HIS A 31 -19.46 -3.85 -5.63
C HIS A 31 -20.66 -4.80 -5.46
N VAL A 32 -20.37 -6.07 -5.16
CA VAL A 32 -21.36 -7.15 -5.00
C VAL A 32 -21.11 -7.93 -3.71
N ILE A 33 -22.05 -8.81 -3.33
CA ILE A 33 -22.06 -9.54 -2.05
C ILE A 33 -20.70 -10.21 -1.75
N ASN A 34 -20.20 -11.02 -2.68
CA ASN A 34 -18.93 -11.74 -2.59
C ASN A 34 -17.85 -11.15 -3.52
N GLY A 35 -17.89 -9.84 -3.81
CA GLY A 35 -17.00 -9.22 -4.80
C GLY A 35 -16.48 -7.85 -4.37
N GLY A 36 -16.41 -6.92 -5.33
CA GLY A 36 -15.82 -5.59 -5.11
C GLY A 36 -14.30 -5.54 -5.22
N GLY A 37 -13.73 -4.41 -4.84
CA GLY A 37 -12.29 -4.19 -4.80
C GLY A 37 -11.69 -3.89 -6.17
N PHE A 38 -10.46 -4.34 -6.41
CA PHE A 38 -9.67 -3.93 -7.57
C PHE A 38 -8.93 -5.10 -8.22
N VAL A 39 -8.68 -4.97 -9.52
CA VAL A 39 -7.75 -5.81 -10.28
C VAL A 39 -6.68 -4.91 -10.84
N VAL A 40 -5.43 -5.32 -10.67
CA VAL A 40 -4.26 -4.64 -11.20
C VAL A 40 -3.67 -5.51 -12.30
N THR A 41 -3.51 -4.96 -13.49
CA THR A 41 -2.90 -5.66 -14.63
C THR A 41 -1.65 -4.94 -15.11
N ASP A 42 -0.80 -5.62 -15.86
CA ASP A 42 0.19 -4.97 -16.71
C ASP A 42 -0.44 -4.42 -18.01
N CYS A 43 0.39 -3.83 -18.89
CA CYS A 43 -0.04 -3.34 -20.20
C CYS A 43 -0.51 -4.44 -21.15
N SER A 44 -0.13 -5.69 -20.91
CA SER A 44 -0.54 -6.88 -21.67
C SER A 44 -1.82 -7.49 -21.13
N GLN A 45 -2.49 -6.82 -20.18
CA GLN A 45 -3.71 -7.28 -19.50
C GLN A 45 -3.50 -8.52 -18.62
N LYS A 46 -2.26 -8.92 -18.34
CA LYS A 46 -1.98 -9.99 -17.38
C LYS A 46 -2.24 -9.47 -15.97
N VAL A 47 -2.98 -10.23 -15.17
CA VAL A 47 -3.24 -9.86 -13.77
C VAL A 47 -1.96 -9.96 -12.96
N ALA A 48 -1.56 -8.84 -12.36
CA ALA A 48 -0.44 -8.75 -11.44
C ALA A 48 -0.92 -8.89 -9.99
N PHE A 49 -2.04 -8.24 -9.63
CA PHE A 49 -2.59 -8.26 -8.28
C PHE A 49 -4.11 -8.17 -8.26
N ARG A 50 -4.72 -8.62 -7.16
CA ARG A 50 -6.13 -8.39 -6.82
C ARG A 50 -6.24 -7.82 -5.42
N VAL A 51 -7.22 -6.93 -5.21
CA VAL A 51 -7.54 -6.38 -3.89
C VAL A 51 -8.96 -6.77 -3.54
N ASP A 52 -9.11 -7.64 -2.53
CA ASP A 52 -10.38 -8.12 -2.00
C ASP A 52 -10.77 -7.37 -0.71
N GLY A 53 -11.98 -7.63 -0.20
CA GLY A 53 -12.50 -7.04 1.06
C GLY A 53 -13.32 -5.77 0.88
N CYS A 54 -13.46 -5.27 -0.35
CA CYS A 54 -14.29 -4.09 -0.64
C CYS A 54 -15.69 -4.45 -1.16
N GLY A 55 -16.22 -5.64 -0.81
CA GLY A 55 -17.58 -6.10 -1.11
C GLY A 55 -18.57 -5.79 0.01
N ILE A 56 -19.82 -6.23 -0.13
CA ILE A 56 -20.87 -5.97 0.88
C ILE A 56 -20.62 -6.78 2.16
N LEU A 57 -20.23 -8.06 2.03
CA LEU A 57 -19.87 -8.92 3.17
C LEU A 57 -18.39 -8.77 3.60
N GLY A 58 -17.67 -7.80 3.05
CA GLY A 58 -16.29 -7.54 3.45
C GLY A 58 -16.21 -6.99 4.88
N THR A 59 -15.15 -7.35 5.60
CA THR A 59 -14.87 -6.73 6.89
C THR A 59 -14.51 -5.26 6.67
N LYS A 60 -15.31 -4.35 7.23
CA LYS A 60 -15.06 -2.92 7.15
C LYS A 60 -13.62 -2.61 7.60
N ASP A 61 -12.97 -1.73 6.84
CA ASP A 61 -11.60 -1.27 7.10
C ASP A 61 -10.51 -2.38 7.00
N GLU A 62 -10.84 -3.53 6.41
CA GLU A 62 -9.88 -4.57 6.05
C GLU A 62 -9.90 -4.85 4.54
N MET A 63 -8.72 -5.12 3.97
CA MET A 63 -8.58 -5.56 2.58
C MET A 63 -7.44 -6.56 2.46
N ILE A 64 -7.53 -7.46 1.49
CA ILE A 64 -6.49 -8.47 1.22
C ILE A 64 -5.90 -8.18 -0.16
N LEU A 65 -4.59 -7.99 -0.22
CA LEU A 65 -3.83 -7.97 -1.46
C LEU A 65 -3.45 -9.40 -1.82
N ARG A 66 -3.79 -9.82 -3.03
CA ARG A 66 -3.43 -11.11 -3.63
C ARG A 66 -2.56 -10.92 -4.86
N ASP A 67 -1.75 -11.92 -5.18
CA ASP A 67 -1.00 -11.94 -6.44
C ASP A 67 -1.89 -12.33 -7.65
N GLY A 68 -1.22 -12.55 -8.79
CA GLY A 68 -1.85 -12.95 -10.05
C GLY A 68 -2.48 -14.34 -10.00
N ASP A 69 -1.95 -15.24 -9.17
CA ASP A 69 -2.41 -16.62 -9.02
C ASP A 69 -3.53 -16.75 -7.99
N GLY A 70 -3.69 -15.74 -7.12
CA GLY A 70 -4.74 -15.64 -6.13
C GLY A 70 -4.27 -15.88 -4.70
N ASP A 71 -2.97 -16.09 -4.49
CA ASP A 71 -2.41 -16.28 -3.15
C ASP A 71 -2.40 -14.97 -2.38
N ALA A 72 -2.73 -15.06 -1.09
CA ALA A 72 -2.83 -13.89 -0.23
C ALA A 72 -1.44 -13.39 0.17
N LEU A 73 -1.13 -12.14 -0.16
CA LEU A 73 0.16 -11.52 0.11
C LEU A 73 0.16 -10.66 1.37
N LEU A 74 -0.84 -9.78 1.47
CA LEU A 74 -0.93 -8.84 2.56
C LEU A 74 -2.36 -8.69 3.03
N LEU A 75 -2.51 -8.66 4.35
CA LEU A 75 -3.69 -8.15 5.02
C LEU A 75 -3.45 -6.68 5.40
N ILE A 76 -4.28 -5.79 4.87
CA ILE A 76 -4.19 -4.35 5.13
C ILE A 76 -5.40 -3.95 5.97
N ARG A 77 -5.14 -3.38 7.15
CA ARG A 77 -6.16 -3.03 8.13
C ARG A 77 -6.02 -1.61 8.61
N ARG A 78 -7.14 -0.91 8.77
CA ARG A 78 -7.19 0.37 9.48
C ARG A 78 -7.36 0.13 10.97
N LYS A 79 -6.80 1.01 11.81
CA LYS A 79 -7.06 0.97 13.25
C LYS A 79 -8.51 1.42 13.52
N GLY A 80 -9.25 0.66 14.34
CA GLY A 80 -10.69 0.84 14.56
C GLY A 80 -11.13 2.19 15.17
N ALA A 81 -12.42 2.47 14.98
CA ALA A 81 -13.09 3.77 15.12
C ALA A 81 -12.86 4.53 16.44
N MET A 82 -12.99 3.88 17.62
CA MET A 82 -12.93 4.59 18.91
C MET A 82 -11.56 5.16 19.24
N VAL A 83 -10.48 4.56 18.73
CA VAL A 83 -9.11 5.04 18.95
C VAL A 83 -8.68 6.04 17.87
N GLU A 84 -9.29 6.01 16.68
CA GLU A 84 -9.04 6.97 15.61
C GLU A 84 -9.85 8.27 15.74
N ALA A 85 -11.07 8.24 16.32
CA ALA A 85 -11.88 9.43 16.52
C ALA A 85 -11.18 10.50 17.38
N LEU A 86 -10.29 10.06 18.29
CA LEU A 86 -9.45 10.90 19.13
C LEU A 86 -8.03 11.08 18.56
N SER A 87 -7.70 10.43 17.45
CA SER A 87 -6.38 10.52 16.84
C SER A 87 -6.35 11.59 15.75
N ILE A 88 -5.31 12.41 15.75
CA ILE A 88 -5.02 13.36 14.65
C ILE A 88 -4.49 12.67 13.37
N TYR A 89 -4.28 11.35 13.40
CA TYR A 89 -3.86 10.55 12.25
C TYR A 89 -4.70 9.28 12.11
N ARG A 90 -5.20 9.02 10.91
CA ARG A 90 -5.67 7.70 10.48
C ARG A 90 -4.46 6.80 10.21
N LYS A 91 -4.57 5.53 10.57
CA LYS A 91 -3.47 4.57 10.44
C LYS A 91 -3.91 3.30 9.75
N TRP A 92 -3.23 2.98 8.67
CA TRP A 92 -3.30 1.70 7.99
C TRP A 92 -2.05 0.89 8.27
N LYS A 93 -2.21 -0.42 8.44
CA LYS A 93 -1.10 -1.34 8.64
C LYS A 93 -1.22 -2.50 7.67
N GLY A 94 -0.12 -2.85 7.02
CA GLY A 94 -0.02 -4.03 6.18
C GLY A 94 0.74 -5.13 6.91
N TYR A 95 0.21 -6.34 6.87
CA TYR A 95 0.76 -7.53 7.51
C TYR A 95 0.98 -8.61 6.48
N THR A 96 2.09 -9.35 6.58
CA THR A 96 2.22 -10.64 5.90
C THR A 96 1.18 -11.60 6.44
N LEU A 97 0.81 -12.55 5.58
CA LEU A 97 -0.01 -13.68 5.94
C LEU A 97 0.88 -14.92 5.98
N ASP A 98 0.67 -15.78 6.96
CA ASP A 98 1.23 -17.13 6.94
C ASP A 98 0.47 -18.02 5.96
N TYR A 99 0.89 -19.28 5.85
CA TYR A 99 0.28 -20.26 4.95
C TYR A 99 -1.19 -20.58 5.31
N GLU A 100 -1.62 -20.33 6.56
CA GLU A 100 -3.00 -20.51 7.01
C GLU A 100 -3.85 -19.25 6.75
N GLY A 101 -3.26 -18.19 6.20
CA GLY A 101 -3.92 -16.89 6.00
C GLY A 101 -4.08 -16.10 7.29
N SER A 102 -3.34 -16.46 8.33
CA SER A 102 -3.30 -15.81 9.64
C SER A 102 -2.25 -14.68 9.64
N GLN A 103 -2.48 -13.66 10.47
CA GLN A 103 -1.64 -12.46 10.51
C GLN A 103 -0.27 -12.77 11.12
N ASP A 104 0.77 -12.72 10.30
CA ASP A 104 2.13 -13.06 10.72
C ASP A 104 2.92 -11.81 11.19
N GLN A 105 3.38 -10.97 10.27
CA GLN A 105 4.31 -9.89 10.59
C GLN A 105 3.89 -8.52 10.03
N LEU A 106 4.02 -7.45 10.82
CA LEU A 106 3.88 -6.08 10.34
C LEU A 106 4.95 -5.74 9.28
N VAL A 107 4.50 -5.37 8.08
CA VAL A 107 5.35 -4.97 6.95
C VAL A 107 5.49 -3.45 6.88
N PHE A 108 4.36 -2.75 6.91
CA PHE A 108 4.32 -1.30 6.83
C PHE A 108 3.21 -0.69 7.69
N CYS A 109 3.39 0.60 7.99
CA CYS A 109 2.38 1.46 8.60
C CYS A 109 2.29 2.74 7.77
N LEU A 110 1.08 3.05 7.30
CA LEU A 110 0.74 4.29 6.63
C LEU A 110 0.01 5.19 7.63
N LYS A 111 0.45 6.44 7.73
CA LYS A 111 -0.17 7.47 8.57
C LYS A 111 -0.69 8.57 7.67
N GLU A 112 -2.00 8.77 7.72
CA GLU A 112 -2.72 9.80 6.98
C GLU A 112 -3.24 10.85 7.98
N PRO A 113 -2.93 12.14 7.79
CA PRO A 113 -3.51 13.22 8.58
C PRO A 113 -5.03 13.28 8.38
N ASN A 114 -5.79 13.32 9.48
CA ASN A 114 -7.27 13.30 9.41
C ASN A 114 -7.93 14.57 9.97
N SER A 115 -7.13 15.55 10.37
CA SER A 115 -7.56 16.79 11.01
C SER A 115 -6.60 17.93 10.67
N CYS A 116 -7.10 19.16 10.73
CA CYS A 116 -6.29 20.37 10.59
C CYS A 116 -5.29 20.59 11.74
N LEU A 117 -5.43 19.85 12.85
CA LEU A 117 -4.52 19.88 13.99
C LEU A 117 -3.22 19.08 13.75
N ALA A 118 -3.15 18.32 12.65
CA ALA A 118 -1.94 17.59 12.31
C ALA A 118 -0.81 18.55 11.97
N ARG A 119 0.36 18.37 12.60
CA ARG A 119 1.58 19.18 12.34
C ARG A 119 2.09 19.08 10.90
N THR A 120 1.60 18.09 10.15
CA THR A 120 1.98 17.82 8.78
C THR A 120 0.78 17.23 8.04
N HIS A 121 0.55 17.69 6.82
CA HIS A 121 -0.47 17.15 5.92
C HIS A 121 0.07 16.04 5.01
N ALA A 122 1.33 15.63 5.19
CA ALA A 122 1.94 14.57 4.40
C ALA A 122 1.46 13.18 4.85
N ILE A 123 1.05 12.35 3.89
CA ILE A 123 0.80 10.92 4.10
C ILE A 123 2.16 10.22 4.10
N ARG A 124 2.46 9.49 5.18
CA ARG A 124 3.78 8.88 5.38
C ARG A 124 3.69 7.37 5.53
N ILE A 125 4.65 6.67 4.96
CA ILE A 125 4.79 5.21 5.06
C ILE A 125 6.09 4.89 5.78
N SER A 126 6.01 4.02 6.78
CA SER A 126 7.16 3.43 7.47
C SER A 126 7.13 1.92 7.32
N THR A 127 8.27 1.31 7.04
CA THR A 127 8.46 -0.14 6.88
C THR A 127 9.27 -0.71 8.05
N LYS A 128 9.14 -2.00 8.32
CA LYS A 128 9.91 -2.65 9.41
C LYS A 128 11.42 -2.71 9.12
N ALA A 129 11.84 -2.54 7.86
CA ALA A 129 13.23 -2.67 7.43
C ALA A 129 14.16 -1.57 7.98
N ARG A 130 13.62 -0.45 8.49
CA ARG A 130 14.39 0.59 9.18
C ARG A 130 13.98 0.68 10.64
N GLN A 131 14.88 0.27 11.55
CA GLN A 131 14.72 0.53 12.99
C GLN A 131 14.93 2.00 13.38
N ASN A 132 15.28 2.87 12.42
CA ASN A 132 15.46 4.29 12.67
C ASN A 132 14.16 5.07 12.44
N LYS A 133 13.90 6.06 13.30
CA LYS A 133 12.65 6.84 13.45
C LYS A 133 12.20 7.66 12.23
N ASP A 134 12.85 7.53 11.08
CA ASP A 134 12.57 8.33 9.90
C ASP A 134 11.56 7.65 8.96
N ARG A 135 10.70 8.46 8.36
CA ARG A 135 9.78 8.07 7.28
C ARG A 135 10.55 7.40 6.14
N ASP A 136 10.09 6.25 5.68
CA ASP A 136 10.71 5.56 4.53
C ASP A 136 10.20 6.13 3.22
N PHE A 137 8.90 6.42 3.15
CA PHE A 137 8.25 7.00 1.98
C PHE A 137 7.23 8.07 2.36
N GLU A 138 6.95 8.95 1.42
CA GLU A 138 5.92 9.97 1.48
C GLU A 138 5.06 9.90 0.21
N ILE A 139 3.74 10.00 0.38
CA ILE A 139 2.82 10.18 -0.74
C ILE A 139 2.60 11.67 -0.93
N LYS A 140 2.80 12.13 -2.16
CA LYS A 140 2.58 13.51 -2.61
C LYS A 140 1.51 13.54 -3.70
N GLY A 141 1.03 14.74 -4.01
CA GLY A 141 -0.03 14.97 -5.01
C GLY A 141 -1.43 14.76 -4.44
N TYR A 142 -2.40 14.73 -5.34
CA TYR A 142 -3.83 14.68 -5.10
C TYR A 142 -4.50 13.66 -6.04
N PHE A 143 -5.01 12.58 -5.45
CA PHE A 143 -5.52 11.43 -6.21
C PHE A 143 -6.56 11.77 -7.31
N PRO A 144 -7.54 12.66 -7.09
CA PRO A 144 -8.50 13.04 -8.14
C PRO A 144 -7.85 13.71 -9.37
N ASP A 145 -6.72 14.40 -9.20
CA ASP A 145 -6.01 15.08 -10.28
C ASP A 145 -5.01 14.16 -10.99
N LYS A 146 -4.84 12.91 -10.51
CA LYS A 146 -3.92 11.92 -11.08
C LYS A 146 -2.47 12.43 -11.15
N ASP A 147 -2.03 13.05 -10.07
CA ASP A 147 -0.67 13.58 -9.88
C ASP A 147 0.00 12.96 -8.65
N CYS A 148 -0.45 11.78 -8.21
CA CYS A 148 0.08 11.13 -7.03
C CYS A 148 1.48 10.56 -7.29
N SER A 149 2.37 10.73 -6.32
CA SER A 149 3.69 10.10 -6.33
C SER A 149 4.07 9.53 -4.98
N ILE A 150 4.78 8.41 -4.98
CA ILE A 150 5.42 7.83 -3.80
C ILE A 150 6.90 8.13 -3.90
N VAL A 151 7.43 8.86 -2.91
CA VAL A 151 8.81 9.34 -2.90
C VAL A 151 9.54 8.74 -1.71
N ASP A 152 10.76 8.23 -1.91
CA ASP A 152 11.59 7.69 -0.83
C ASP A 152 12.18 8.80 0.07
N SER A 153 12.81 8.40 1.18
CA SER A 153 13.44 9.31 2.13
C SER A 153 14.60 10.14 1.53
N ARG A 154 15.07 9.81 0.32
CA ARG A 154 16.14 10.52 -0.40
C ARG A 154 15.60 11.44 -1.48
N GLY A 155 14.28 11.49 -1.69
CA GLY A 155 13.63 12.29 -2.72
C GLY A 155 13.49 11.60 -4.08
N ASN A 156 13.79 10.31 -4.20
CA ASN A 156 13.60 9.56 -5.45
C ASN A 156 12.14 9.15 -5.59
N THR A 157 11.56 9.38 -6.78
CA THR A 157 10.22 8.87 -7.11
C THR A 157 10.26 7.35 -7.32
N MET A 158 9.49 6.64 -6.51
CA MET A 158 9.40 5.17 -6.49
C MET A 158 8.19 4.65 -7.27
N ALA A 159 7.12 5.45 -7.31
CA ALA A 159 5.93 5.20 -8.09
C ALA A 159 5.23 6.54 -8.39
N GLN A 160 4.47 6.59 -9.48
CA GLN A 160 3.64 7.72 -9.87
C GLN A 160 2.43 7.21 -10.64
N GLY A 161 1.32 7.95 -10.58
CA GLY A 161 0.09 7.61 -11.31
C GLY A 161 -0.81 8.82 -11.53
#